data_AF-A0A8T1E9E0-F1
#
_entry.id   AF-A0A8T1E9E0-F1
#
_cell.length_a   1.000
_cell.length_b   1.000
_cell.length_c   1.000
_cell.angle_alpha   90.00
_cell.angle_beta   90.00
_cell.angle_gamma   90.00
#
_symmetry.space_group_name_H-M   'P 1'
#
loop_
_entity.id
_entity.type
_entity.pdbx_description
1 polymer ?
#
loop_
_entity_poly.entity_id
_entity_poly.type
_entity_poly.pdbx_seq_one_letter_code
_entity_poly.pdbx_strand_id
1 'polypeptide(L)'
;MDKSYQDSMTIVREYGTLDAFVTMTCNPAWEEIMEKIPDGQTAQDRPDIVTRVWKLKLGSELKDLDEGVLGRVHARIYVVEFQKRGLPHAHILVILAEEDKPRMRRIINKMVSAELPDKEKNPQLYETVTMCMIHGPCGAAHPNAVCMKDGKCTKGFPKPLSEVTKGNVAGYPVYRRRRRAAGVV
;
A
#
# COMPACT_ATOMS: atom_id res chain seq x y z
N MET A 1 19.14 -7.97 14.47
CA MET A 1 17.72 -7.56 14.50
C MET A 1 17.45 -6.73 15.75
N ASP A 2 17.99 -7.11 16.90
CA ASP A 2 17.82 -6.40 18.18
C ASP A 2 18.20 -4.92 18.15
N LYS A 3 19.36 -4.55 17.60
CA LYS A 3 19.78 -3.13 17.55
C LYS A 3 18.80 -2.27 16.76
N SER A 4 18.45 -2.67 15.54
CA SER A 4 17.51 -1.92 14.69
C SER A 4 16.11 -1.80 15.32
N TYR A 5 15.68 -2.83 16.05
CA TYR A 5 14.46 -2.76 16.84
C TYR A 5 14.57 -1.74 17.98
N GLN A 6 15.65 -1.77 18.78
CA GLN A 6 15.88 -0.81 19.86
C GLN A 6 15.99 0.63 19.36
N ASP A 7 16.67 0.85 18.22
CA ASP A 7 16.76 2.16 17.57
C ASP A 7 15.36 2.63 17.15
N SER A 8 14.55 1.74 16.55
CA SER A 8 13.16 2.03 16.16
C SER A 8 12.30 2.39 17.37
N MET A 9 12.42 1.65 18.47
CA MET A 9 11.71 1.93 19.72
C MET A 9 12.15 3.26 20.35
N THR A 10 13.43 3.61 20.22
CA THR A 10 13.97 4.90 20.70
C THR A 10 13.38 6.06 19.89
N ILE A 11 13.28 5.93 18.56
CA ILE A 11 12.62 6.91 17.69
C ILE A 11 11.15 7.08 18.08
N VAL A 12 10.41 5.99 18.27
CA VAL A 12 9.00 6.04 18.68
C VAL A 12 8.85 6.67 20.08
N ARG A 13 9.79 6.43 20.99
CA ARG A 13 9.80 7.07 22.31
C ARG A 13 10.02 8.57 22.22
N GLU A 14 10.90 9.02 21.32
CA GLU A 14 11.25 10.43 21.14
C GLU A 14 10.16 11.21 20.40
N TYR A 15 9.68 10.68 19.28
CA TYR A 15 8.78 11.39 18.36
C TYR A 15 7.30 10.99 18.50
N GLY A 16 7.00 9.95 19.27
CA GLY A 16 5.64 9.47 19.52
C GLY A 16 5.20 8.32 18.61
N THR A 17 3.91 8.01 18.66
CA THR A 17 3.32 6.91 17.90
C THR A 17 3.26 7.21 16.40
N LEU A 18 3.14 6.15 15.61
CA LEU A 18 3.04 6.19 14.16
C LEU A 18 1.74 6.86 13.67
N ASP A 19 1.83 7.65 12.61
CA ASP A 19 0.69 8.35 12.01
C ASP A 19 0.28 7.75 10.65
N ALA A 20 1.24 7.21 9.89
CA ALA A 20 0.97 6.49 8.65
C ALA A 20 1.83 5.22 8.52
N PHE A 21 1.23 4.21 7.89
CA PHE A 21 1.87 2.95 7.53
C PHE A 21 1.80 2.78 6.03
N VAL A 22 2.94 2.90 5.35
CA VAL A 22 3.06 2.80 3.89
C VAL A 22 3.69 1.46 3.55
N THR A 23 3.21 0.86 2.49
CA THR A 23 3.66 -0.44 2.00
C THR A 23 3.95 -0.30 0.51
N MET A 24 5.19 -0.62 0.12
CA MET A 24 5.63 -0.60 -1.27
C MET A 24 6.00 -2.02 -1.71
N THR A 25 5.21 -2.58 -2.63
CA THR A 25 5.47 -3.91 -3.21
C THR A 25 6.10 -3.74 -4.60
N CYS A 26 7.14 -4.51 -4.89
CA CYS A 26 7.68 -4.56 -6.25
C CYS A 26 6.66 -5.12 -7.25
N ASN A 27 6.50 -4.43 -8.38
CA ASN A 27 5.77 -4.96 -9.52
C ASN A 27 6.78 -5.45 -10.57
N PRO A 28 6.88 -6.77 -10.85
CA PRO A 28 7.81 -7.29 -11.85
C PRO A 28 7.47 -6.84 -13.28
N ALA A 29 6.25 -6.32 -13.52
CA ALA A 29 5.80 -5.81 -14.81
C ALA A 29 6.11 -4.32 -15.02
N TRP A 30 6.91 -3.68 -14.15
CA TRP A 30 7.40 -2.33 -14.43
C TRP A 30 8.21 -2.29 -15.72
N GLU A 31 8.00 -1.26 -16.53
CA GLU A 31 8.65 -1.10 -17.84
C GLU A 31 10.17 -1.14 -17.72
N GLU A 32 10.75 -0.52 -16.69
CA GLU A 32 12.20 -0.47 -16.51
C GLU A 32 12.81 -1.84 -16.18
N ILE A 33 11.98 -2.77 -15.68
CA ILE A 33 12.36 -4.17 -15.49
C ILE A 33 12.23 -4.90 -16.83
N MET A 34 11.06 -4.82 -17.45
CA MET A 34 10.74 -5.55 -18.69
C MET A 34 11.70 -5.20 -19.85
N GLU A 35 12.05 -3.93 -20.01
CA GLU A 35 12.99 -3.46 -21.04
C GLU A 35 14.43 -3.95 -20.85
N LYS A 36 14.80 -4.36 -19.63
CA LYS A 36 16.17 -4.78 -19.29
C LYS A 36 16.31 -6.29 -19.16
N ILE A 37 15.20 -7.03 -19.11
CA ILE A 37 15.19 -8.48 -19.09
C ILE A 37 15.54 -9.01 -20.49
N PRO A 38 16.54 -9.89 -20.64
CA PRO A 38 16.86 -10.53 -21.91
C PRO A 38 15.72 -11.41 -22.42
N ASP A 39 15.63 -11.58 -23.75
CA ASP A 39 14.66 -12.50 -24.37
C ASP A 39 14.77 -13.91 -23.78
N GLY A 40 13.61 -14.51 -23.51
CA GLY A 40 13.50 -15.85 -22.91
C GLY A 40 13.72 -15.90 -21.39
N GLN A 41 14.02 -14.78 -20.73
CA GLN A 41 14.08 -14.68 -19.27
C GLN A 41 12.85 -13.96 -18.71
N THR A 42 12.60 -14.16 -17.41
CA THR A 42 11.58 -13.48 -16.64
C THR A 42 12.20 -12.63 -15.53
N ALA A 43 11.38 -11.79 -14.88
CA ALA A 43 11.83 -11.02 -13.72
C ALA A 43 12.37 -11.89 -12.58
N GLN A 44 11.91 -13.14 -12.45
CA GLN A 44 12.40 -14.08 -11.44
C GLN A 44 13.83 -14.57 -11.75
N ASP A 45 14.20 -14.62 -13.03
CA ASP A 45 15.53 -15.04 -13.47
C ASP A 45 16.56 -13.92 -13.31
N ARG A 46 16.11 -12.66 -13.17
CA ARG A 46 16.95 -11.46 -13.04
C ARG A 46 16.66 -10.64 -11.78
N PRO A 47 16.86 -11.23 -10.58
CA PRO A 47 16.62 -10.53 -9.31
C PRO A 47 17.53 -9.30 -9.13
N ASP A 48 18.68 -9.25 -9.80
CA ASP A 48 19.59 -8.11 -9.82
C ASP A 48 18.95 -6.87 -10.48
N ILE A 49 18.26 -7.06 -11.62
CA ILE A 49 17.53 -5.99 -12.32
C ILE A 49 16.35 -5.54 -11.47
N VAL A 50 15.54 -6.50 -11.00
CA VAL A 50 14.35 -6.24 -10.19
C VAL A 50 14.72 -5.42 -8.94
N THR A 51 15.73 -5.86 -8.20
CA THR A 51 16.17 -5.20 -6.97
C THR A 51 16.73 -3.81 -7.25
N ARG A 52 17.45 -3.62 -8.36
CA ARG A 52 17.99 -2.31 -8.73
C ARG A 52 16.89 -1.31 -9.07
N VAL A 53 15.95 -1.68 -9.93
CA VAL A 53 14.80 -0.82 -10.29
C VAL A 53 13.97 -0.51 -9.05
N TRP A 54 13.65 -1.53 -8.25
CA TRP A 54 12.88 -1.34 -7.03
C TRP A 54 13.57 -0.41 -6.03
N LYS A 55 14.89 -0.55 -5.83
CA LYS A 55 15.65 0.33 -4.92
C LYS A 55 15.64 1.79 -5.38
N LEU A 56 15.70 2.04 -6.69
CA LEU A 56 15.58 3.39 -7.25
C LEU A 56 14.19 3.98 -6.99
N LYS A 57 13.13 3.19 -7.22
CA LYS A 57 11.75 3.63 -6.94
C LYS A 57 11.51 3.83 -5.44
N LEU A 58 12.05 2.97 -4.56
CA LEU A 58 12.00 3.17 -3.11
C LEU A 58 12.70 4.48 -2.73
N GLY A 59 13.85 4.77 -3.33
CA GLY A 59 14.55 6.05 -3.12
C GLY A 59 13.68 7.26 -3.48
N SER A 60 12.93 7.17 -4.59
CA SER A 60 11.97 8.20 -4.98
C SER A 60 10.82 8.33 -3.98
N GLU A 61 10.18 7.22 -3.60
CA GLU A 61 9.09 7.21 -2.61
C GLU A 61 9.53 7.82 -1.27
N LEU A 62 10.71 7.45 -0.78
CA LEU A 62 11.26 7.99 0.46
C LEU A 62 11.55 9.49 0.36
N LYS A 63 11.99 9.96 -0.82
CA LYS A 63 12.20 11.38 -1.08
C LYS A 63 10.87 12.14 -1.07
N ASP A 64 9.83 11.63 -1.73
CA ASP A 64 8.51 12.26 -1.75
C ASP A 64 7.92 12.37 -0.32
N LEU A 65 8.14 11.36 0.51
CA LEU A 65 7.80 11.40 1.94
C LEU A 65 8.57 12.49 2.67
N ASP A 66 9.89 12.60 2.48
CA ASP A 66 10.73 13.62 3.11
C ASP A 66 10.37 15.05 2.65
N GLU A 67 9.92 15.20 1.40
CA GLU A 67 9.41 16.46 0.83
C GLU A 67 7.99 16.81 1.29
N GLY A 68 7.35 15.92 2.06
CA GLY A 68 6.12 16.20 2.77
C GLY A 68 4.84 15.89 1.99
N VAL A 69 4.87 14.93 1.05
CA VAL A 69 3.68 14.49 0.31
C VAL A 69 2.54 14.04 1.25
N LEU A 70 2.86 13.53 2.44
CA LEU A 70 1.91 13.16 3.50
C LEU A 70 1.82 14.18 4.66
N GLY A 71 2.51 15.31 4.56
CA GLY A 71 2.76 16.24 5.67
C GLY A 71 4.22 16.20 6.14
N ARG A 72 4.63 17.12 7.02
CA ARG A 72 6.04 17.18 7.47
C ARG A 72 6.40 15.95 8.29
N VAL A 73 7.45 15.25 7.87
CA VAL A 73 7.93 14.03 8.53
C VAL A 73 8.93 14.41 9.62
N HIS A 74 8.67 14.00 10.87
CA HIS A 74 9.65 14.09 11.95
C HIS A 74 10.60 12.90 11.96
N ALA A 75 10.05 11.70 11.72
CA ALA A 75 10.84 10.49 11.63
C ALA A 75 10.15 9.48 10.72
N ARG A 76 10.97 8.67 10.05
CA ARG A 76 10.51 7.49 9.32
C ARG A 76 11.42 6.30 9.60
N ILE A 77 10.82 5.13 9.70
CA ILE A 77 11.50 3.86 9.90
C ILE A 77 11.03 2.95 8.78
N TYR A 78 11.91 2.23 8.10
CA TYR A 78 11.48 1.25 7.12
C TYR A 78 12.29 -0.03 7.19
N VAL A 79 11.62 -1.13 6.84
CA VAL A 79 12.23 -2.44 6.69
C VAL A 79 11.97 -2.93 5.28
N VAL A 80 12.99 -3.53 4.69
CA VAL A 80 12.91 -4.20 3.39
C VAL A 80 12.87 -5.70 3.62
N GLU A 81 11.86 -6.34 3.07
CA GLU A 81 11.65 -7.79 3.10
C GLU A 81 11.51 -8.32 1.69
N PHE A 82 11.86 -9.59 1.50
CA PHE A 82 11.64 -10.27 0.23
C PHE A 82 10.42 -11.17 0.38
N GLN A 83 9.36 -10.86 -0.35
CA GLN A 83 8.16 -11.69 -0.37
C GLN A 83 8.42 -12.99 -1.15
N LYS A 84 7.42 -13.88 -1.14
CA LYS A 84 7.48 -15.14 -1.91
C LYS A 84 7.84 -14.84 -3.37
N ARG A 85 8.70 -15.68 -3.96
CA ARG A 85 9.31 -15.51 -5.30
C ARG A 85 10.40 -14.44 -5.39
N GLY A 86 10.89 -13.93 -4.25
CA GLY A 86 12.09 -13.09 -4.20
C GLY A 86 11.86 -11.63 -4.62
N LEU A 87 10.61 -11.16 -4.63
CA LEU A 87 10.30 -9.76 -4.93
C LEU A 87 10.48 -8.90 -3.68
N PRO A 88 11.21 -7.77 -3.78
CA PRO A 88 11.40 -6.88 -2.64
C PRO A 88 10.12 -6.11 -2.29
N HIS A 89 10.01 -5.79 -1.02
CA HIS A 89 8.86 -5.14 -0.42
C HIS A 89 9.34 -4.27 0.76
N ALA A 90 8.75 -3.09 0.93
CA ALA A 90 9.06 -2.22 2.07
C ALA A 90 7.84 -1.98 2.94
N HIS A 91 8.02 -2.08 4.25
CA HIS A 91 7.13 -1.52 5.26
C HIS A 91 7.75 -0.22 5.77
N ILE A 92 7.03 0.89 5.63
CA ILE A 92 7.51 2.23 5.97
C ILE A 92 6.56 2.81 7.03
N LEU A 93 7.12 3.09 8.20
CA LEU A 93 6.47 3.74 9.32
C LEU A 93 6.79 5.23 9.24
N VAL A 94 5.76 6.09 9.32
CA VAL A 94 5.91 7.54 9.25
C VAL A 94 5.34 8.18 10.51
N ILE A 95 6.13 9.06 11.13
CA ILE A 95 5.75 9.92 12.26
C ILE A 95 5.75 11.36 11.76
N LEU A 96 4.57 11.99 11.80
CA LEU A 96 4.34 13.32 11.26
C LEU A 96 4.48 14.40 12.34
N ALA A 97 4.75 15.63 11.90
CA ALA A 97 4.65 16.81 12.73
C ALA A 97 3.25 16.94 13.32
N GLU A 98 3.18 17.40 14.56
CA GLU A 98 1.94 17.49 15.35
C GLU A 98 0.80 18.19 14.59
N GLU A 99 1.14 19.27 13.87
CA GLU A 99 0.19 20.06 13.08
C GLU A 99 -0.36 19.30 11.85
N ASP A 100 0.40 18.34 11.34
CA ASP A 100 0.12 17.59 10.11
C ASP A 100 -0.49 16.21 10.41
N LYS A 101 -0.62 15.82 11.68
CA LYS A 101 -1.20 14.53 12.07
C LYS A 101 -2.65 14.38 11.58
N PRO A 102 -3.03 13.22 11.00
CA PRO A 102 -4.35 13.02 10.37
C PRO A 102 -5.47 12.75 11.38
N ARG A 103 -5.71 13.69 12.30
CA ARG A 103 -6.70 13.56 13.39
C ARG A 103 -8.14 13.76 12.94
N MET A 104 -8.32 14.45 11.81
CA MET A 104 -9.64 14.73 11.27
C MET A 104 -9.95 13.82 10.10
N ARG A 105 -11.20 13.34 10.05
CA ARG A 105 -11.75 12.57 8.94
C ARG A 105 -11.45 13.16 7.56
N ARG A 106 -11.53 14.49 7.43
CA ARG A 106 -11.25 15.19 6.17
C ARG A 106 -9.80 15.02 5.71
N ILE A 107 -8.85 14.95 6.65
CA ILE A 107 -7.43 14.73 6.35
C ILE A 107 -7.23 13.27 5.96
N ILE A 108 -7.77 12.33 6.76
CA ILE A 108 -7.71 10.89 6.46
C ILE A 108 -8.25 10.61 5.05
N ASN A 109 -9.38 11.20 4.67
CA ASN A 109 -9.97 11.03 3.34
C ASN A 109 -9.13 11.60 2.19
N LYS A 110 -8.21 12.53 2.47
CA LYS A 110 -7.25 13.03 1.46
C LYS A 110 -6.07 12.07 1.31
N MET A 111 -5.66 11.41 2.39
CA MET A 111 -4.52 10.49 2.41
C MET A 111 -4.90 9.07 1.97
N VAL A 112 -6.11 8.62 2.32
CA VAL A 112 -6.56 7.24 2.09
C VAL A 112 -7.90 7.24 1.37
N SER A 113 -7.96 6.50 0.26
CA SER A 113 -9.19 6.21 -0.47
C SER A 113 -9.43 4.71 -0.53
N ALA A 114 -10.64 4.28 -0.17
CA ALA A 114 -11.14 2.92 -0.46
C ALA A 114 -12.10 2.92 -1.65
N GLU A 115 -12.05 3.98 -2.47
CA GLU A 115 -12.84 4.19 -3.67
C GLU A 115 -11.90 4.10 -4.87
N LEU A 116 -12.37 3.49 -5.95
CA LEU A 116 -11.60 3.43 -7.18
C LEU A 116 -11.40 4.86 -7.75
N PRO A 117 -10.22 5.17 -8.29
CA PRO A 117 -9.95 6.46 -8.93
C PRO A 117 -10.97 6.78 -10.04
N ASP A 118 -11.03 8.05 -10.41
CA ASP A 118 -11.79 8.47 -11.59
C ASP A 118 -10.98 8.12 -12.85
N LYS A 119 -11.56 7.30 -13.73
CA LYS A 119 -10.90 6.78 -14.94
C LYS A 119 -10.57 7.89 -15.95
N GLU A 120 -11.41 8.92 -16.03
CA GLU A 120 -11.21 10.00 -16.99
C GLU A 120 -10.20 11.02 -16.47
N LYS A 121 -10.25 11.32 -15.17
CA LYS A 121 -9.34 12.31 -14.56
C LYS A 121 -7.96 11.76 -14.25
N ASN A 122 -7.87 10.49 -13.87
CA ASN A 122 -6.62 9.85 -13.45
C ASN A 122 -6.49 8.44 -14.07
N PRO A 123 -6.37 8.32 -15.39
CA PRO A 123 -6.37 7.03 -16.09
C PRO A 123 -5.24 6.10 -15.64
N GLN A 124 -4.03 6.61 -15.41
CA GLN A 124 -2.89 5.82 -14.95
C GLN A 124 -3.09 5.27 -13.53
N LEU A 125 -3.59 6.11 -12.61
CA LEU A 125 -3.89 5.67 -11.25
C LEU A 125 -5.05 4.67 -11.26
N TYR A 126 -6.06 4.89 -12.09
CA TYR A 126 -7.15 3.95 -12.30
C TYR A 126 -6.64 2.57 -12.71
N GLU A 127 -5.88 2.52 -13.81
CA GLU A 127 -5.29 1.30 -14.34
C GLU A 127 -4.45 0.58 -13.27
N THR A 128 -3.54 1.30 -12.61
CA THR A 128 -2.69 0.76 -11.54
C THR A 128 -3.52 0.15 -10.41
N VAL A 129 -4.52 0.88 -9.89
CA VAL A 129 -5.37 0.39 -8.80
C VAL A 129 -6.20 -0.81 -9.25
N THR A 130 -6.77 -0.78 -10.46
CA THR A 130 -7.57 -1.90 -10.96
C THR A 130 -6.74 -3.17 -11.20
N MET A 131 -5.49 -3.02 -11.63
CA MET A 131 -4.59 -4.13 -11.89
C MET A 131 -4.00 -4.72 -10.59
N CYS A 132 -3.60 -3.87 -9.65
CA CYS A 132 -2.77 -4.30 -8.51
C CYS A 132 -3.51 -4.34 -7.16
N MET A 133 -4.60 -3.59 -7.01
CA MET A 133 -5.23 -3.33 -5.69
C MET A 133 -6.69 -3.83 -5.60
N ILE A 134 -7.19 -4.50 -6.64
CA ILE A 134 -8.50 -5.16 -6.60
C ILE A 134 -8.34 -6.57 -6.02
N HIS A 135 -9.14 -6.88 -5.00
CA HIS A 135 -9.28 -8.26 -4.56
C HIS A 135 -9.94 -9.07 -5.68
N GLY A 136 -9.28 -10.14 -6.10
CA GLY A 136 -9.79 -11.03 -7.15
C GLY A 136 -11.17 -11.61 -6.81
N PRO A 137 -11.86 -12.20 -7.80
CA PRO A 137 -13.12 -12.87 -7.56
C PRO A 137 -12.95 -13.92 -6.46
N CYS A 138 -13.90 -13.96 -5.54
CA CYS A 138 -13.96 -14.92 -4.45
C CYS A 138 -15.43 -15.16 -4.08
N GLY A 139 -15.70 -16.03 -3.10
CA GLY A 139 -17.07 -16.38 -2.74
C GLY A 139 -17.70 -17.26 -3.82
N ALA A 140 -18.98 -17.04 -4.11
CA ALA A 140 -19.71 -17.81 -5.11
C ALA A 140 -19.09 -17.71 -6.52
N ALA A 141 -18.48 -16.57 -6.86
CA ALA A 141 -17.85 -16.36 -8.15
C ALA A 141 -16.53 -17.15 -8.32
N HIS A 142 -15.85 -17.48 -7.22
CA HIS A 142 -14.64 -18.30 -7.25
C HIS A 142 -14.43 -19.04 -5.91
N PRO A 143 -15.15 -20.15 -5.67
CA PRO A 143 -15.17 -20.83 -4.37
C PRO A 143 -13.82 -21.40 -3.95
N ASN A 144 -12.96 -21.72 -4.93
CA ASN A 144 -11.63 -22.30 -4.72
C ASN A 144 -10.52 -21.24 -4.64
N ALA A 145 -10.86 -19.94 -4.48
CA ALA A 145 -9.84 -18.91 -4.31
C ALA A 145 -9.04 -19.16 -3.02
N VAL A 146 -7.74 -18.85 -3.01
CA VAL A 146 -6.82 -19.08 -1.87
C VAL A 146 -7.30 -18.40 -0.58
N CYS A 147 -8.08 -17.33 -0.69
CA CYS A 147 -8.66 -16.63 0.46
C CYS A 147 -9.90 -17.33 1.05
N MET A 148 -10.48 -18.32 0.38
CA MET A 148 -11.72 -18.98 0.80
C MET A 148 -11.45 -20.09 1.81
N LYS A 149 -12.23 -20.09 2.90
CA LYS A 149 -12.26 -21.16 3.90
C LYS A 149 -13.69 -21.31 4.39
N ASP A 150 -14.19 -22.54 4.44
CA ASP A 150 -15.55 -22.86 4.90
C ASP A 150 -16.64 -22.02 4.21
N GLY A 151 -16.51 -21.83 2.89
CA GLY A 151 -17.45 -21.04 2.08
C GLY A 151 -17.38 -19.53 2.28
N LYS A 152 -16.46 -19.00 3.09
CA LYS A 152 -16.31 -17.57 3.37
C LYS A 152 -14.91 -17.06 3.00
N CYS A 153 -14.83 -15.82 2.53
CA CYS A 153 -13.55 -15.17 2.34
C CYS A 153 -12.92 -14.83 3.70
N THR A 154 -11.78 -15.44 4.02
CA THR A 154 -11.01 -15.18 5.25
C THR A 154 -10.55 -13.73 5.41
N LYS A 155 -10.50 -12.98 4.30
CA LYS A 155 -10.19 -11.54 4.29
C LYS A 155 -11.43 -10.66 4.42
N GLY A 156 -12.63 -11.24 4.44
CA GLY A 156 -13.90 -10.55 4.63
C GLY A 156 -14.33 -9.70 3.43
N PHE A 157 -14.09 -10.19 2.20
CA PHE A 157 -14.59 -9.55 0.99
C PHE A 157 -15.96 -10.13 0.57
N PRO A 158 -16.84 -9.32 -0.06
CA PRO A 158 -16.69 -7.86 -0.24
C PRO A 158 -16.80 -7.11 1.10
N LYS A 159 -16.01 -6.05 1.26
CA LYS A 159 -16.08 -5.19 2.46
C LYS A 159 -17.39 -4.39 2.44
N PRO A 160 -18.03 -4.17 3.60
CA PRO A 160 -19.26 -3.38 3.67
C PRO A 160 -19.00 -1.94 3.19
N LEU A 161 -20.03 -1.36 2.57
CA LEU A 161 -20.01 0.05 2.17
C LEU A 161 -20.09 0.95 3.41
N SER A 162 -19.52 2.14 3.30
CA SER A 162 -19.60 3.18 4.32
C SER A 162 -19.57 4.56 3.69
N GLU A 163 -20.60 5.37 3.95
CA GLU A 163 -20.70 6.74 3.42
C GLU A 163 -19.67 7.70 4.03
N VAL A 164 -19.11 7.34 5.19
CA VAL A 164 -18.14 8.15 5.92
C VAL A 164 -17.00 7.30 6.48
N THR A 165 -15.81 7.90 6.59
CA THR A 165 -14.70 7.30 7.34
C THR A 165 -15.00 7.40 8.84
N LYS A 166 -14.87 6.28 9.55
CA LYS A 166 -15.05 6.15 11.00
C LYS A 166 -13.74 5.67 11.63
N GLY A 167 -13.24 6.40 12.61
CA GLY A 167 -12.06 5.99 13.37
C GLY A 167 -12.38 4.86 14.34
N ASN A 168 -11.42 3.97 14.57
CA ASN A 168 -11.38 3.03 15.68
C ASN A 168 -12.64 2.16 15.90
N VAL A 169 -13.15 1.52 14.85
CA VAL A 169 -14.20 0.50 14.97
C VAL A 169 -13.54 -0.84 15.30
N ALA A 170 -13.61 -1.25 16.58
CA ALA A 170 -12.95 -2.48 17.08
C ALA A 170 -11.43 -2.52 16.82
N GLY A 171 -10.75 -1.40 16.98
CA GLY A 171 -9.29 -1.29 16.79
C GLY A 171 -8.84 -0.96 15.36
N TYR A 172 -9.76 -0.90 14.38
CA TYR A 172 -9.44 -0.60 12.98
C TYR A 172 -10.29 0.54 12.42
N PRO A 173 -9.75 1.38 11.52
CA PRO A 173 -10.55 2.37 10.82
C PRO A 173 -11.47 1.72 9.79
N VAL A 174 -12.70 2.23 9.66
CA VAL A 174 -13.58 1.93 8.53
C VAL A 174 -13.52 3.11 7.59
N TYR A 175 -12.82 2.97 6.47
CA TYR A 175 -12.70 4.01 5.47
C TYR A 175 -14.00 4.19 4.68
N ARG A 176 -14.24 5.41 4.21
CA ARG A 176 -15.32 5.73 3.28
C ARG A 176 -15.19 4.86 2.03
N ARG A 177 -16.26 4.13 1.73
CA ARG A 177 -16.41 3.22 0.59
C ARG A 177 -17.84 3.35 0.09
N ARG A 178 -18.09 4.33 -0.77
CA ARG A 178 -19.44 4.58 -1.31
C ARG A 178 -19.77 3.63 -2.45
N ARG A 179 -21.06 3.42 -2.67
CA ARG A 179 -21.53 2.68 -3.83
C ARG A 179 -21.21 3.47 -5.11
N ARG A 180 -20.71 2.78 -6.14
CA ARG A 180 -20.61 3.36 -7.48
C ARG A 180 -22.01 3.53 -8.10
N ALA A 181 -22.13 4.51 -8.98
CA ALA A 181 -23.28 4.60 -9.87
C ALA A 181 -23.35 3.35 -10.76
N ALA A 182 -24.55 2.94 -11.14
CA ALA A 182 -24.73 1.80 -12.05
C ALA A 182 -23.98 2.05 -13.37
N GLY A 183 -23.27 1.04 -13.88
CA GLY A 183 -22.55 1.10 -15.16
C GLY A 183 -21.07 1.49 -15.09
N VAL A 184 -20.53 1.82 -13.91
CA VAL A 184 -19.09 2.07 -13.74
C VAL A 184 -18.39 0.78 -13.31
N VAL A 185 -17.86 0.04 -14.28
CA VAL A 185 -17.09 -1.22 -14.09
C VAL A 185 -15.84 -0.95 -13.27
#